data_AF-A0A1V3S845-F1
#
_entry.id   AF-A0A1V3S845-F1
#
_cell.length_a   1.000
_cell.length_b   1.000
_cell.length_c   1.000
_cell.angle_alpha   90.00
_cell.angle_beta   90.00
_cell.angle_gamma   90.00
#
_symmetry.space_group_name_H-M   'P 1'
#
loop_
_entity.id
_entity.type
_entity.pdbx_description
1 polymer ?
#
loop_
_entity_poly.entity_id
_entity_poly.type
_entity_poly.pdbx_seq_one_letter_code
_entity_poly.pdbx_strand_id
1 'polypeptide(L)' 'MRGNRFISVVVLAFSLLAIVWGVSTFLAMIVAVLISLLFQTDSSWVFIWLGFPLSWIFALYWVVTRWDYVKSFISGRGE' A
#
# COMPACT_ATOMS: atom_id res chain seq x y z
N MET A 1 -8.65 -26.83 17.63
CA MET A 1 -8.78 -25.91 16.47
C MET A 1 -8.18 -24.51 16.72
N ARG A 2 -7.09 -24.37 17.50
CA ARG A 2 -6.45 -23.05 17.81
C ARG A 2 -5.33 -22.67 16.83
N GLY A 3 -4.65 -23.64 16.21
CA GLY A 3 -3.51 -23.39 15.30
C GLY A 3 -3.87 -22.69 13.97
N ASN A 4 -5.10 -22.88 13.48
CA ASN A 4 -5.50 -22.34 12.17
C ASN A 4 -5.81 -20.84 12.19
N ARG A 5 -6.10 -20.28 13.37
CA ARG A 5 -6.51 -18.88 13.51
C ARG A 5 -5.34 -17.92 13.31
N PHE A 6 -4.16 -18.29 13.82
CA PHE A 6 -2.96 -17.47 13.68
C PHE A 6 -2.48 -17.39 12.23
N ILE A 7 -2.50 -18.52 11.53
CA ILE A 7 -2.15 -18.59 10.10
C ILE A 7 -3.14 -17.74 9.29
N SER A 8 -4.45 -17.87 9.54
CA SER A 8 -5.47 -17.07 8.87
C SER A 8 -5.29 -15.56 9.09
N VAL A 9 -4.97 -15.15 10.33
CA VAL A 9 -4.72 -13.74 10.68
C VAL A 9 -3.49 -13.19 9.95
N VAL A 10 -2.40 -13.97 9.87
CA VAL A 10 -1.19 -13.60 9.15
C VAL A 10 -1.46 -13.46 7.66
N VAL A 11 -2.17 -14.41 7.05
CA VAL A 11 -2.55 -14.37 5.63
C VAL A 11 -3.41 -13.14 5.31
N LEU A 12 -4.37 -12.80 6.18
CA LEU A 12 -5.20 -11.60 6.02
C LEU A 12 -4.37 -10.32 6.11
N ALA A 13 -3.46 -10.23 7.08
CA ALA A 13 -2.56 -9.08 7.24
C ALA A 13 -1.67 -8.90 5.99
N PHE A 14 -1.07 -9.97 5.48
CA PHE A 14 -0.26 -9.92 4.26
C PHE A 14 -1.09 -9.56 3.02
N SER A 15 -2.30 -10.09 2.90
CA SER A 15 -3.21 -9.78 1.79
C SER A 15 -3.59 -8.30 1.79
N LEU A 16 -3.93 -7.77 2.97
CA LEU A 16 -4.25 -6.35 3.13
C LEU A 16 -3.03 -5.47 2.81
N LEU A 17 -1.85 -5.85 3.32
CA LEU A 17 -0.62 -5.13 3.03
C LEU A 17 -0.30 -5.12 1.53
N ALA A 18 -0.46 -6.26 0.85
CA ALA A 18 -0.24 -6.37 -0.60
C ALA A 18 -1.19 -5.47 -1.40
N ILE A 19 -2.48 -5.42 -1.02
CA ILE A 19 -3.47 -4.55 -1.67
C ILE A 19 -3.11 -3.08 -1.45
N VAL A 20 -2.87 -2.68 -0.20
CA VAL A 20 -2.53 -1.29 0.14
C VAL A 20 -1.26 -0.86 -0.57
N TRP A 21 -0.26 -1.73 -0.62
CA TRP A 21 0.98 -1.47 -1.34
C TRP A 21 0.73 -1.30 -2.84
N GLY A 22 0.00 -2.22 -3.46
CA GLY A 22 -0.31 -2.17 -4.89
C GLY A 22 -1.04 -0.89 -5.28
N VAL A 23 -2.05 -0.48 -4.52
CA VAL A 23 -2.79 0.77 -4.75
C VAL A 23 -1.90 1.99 -4.56
N SER A 24 -1.06 1.98 -3.52
CA SER A 24 -0.13 3.08 -3.23
C SER A 24 0.92 3.24 -4.33
N THR A 25 1.51 2.13 -4.81
CA THR A 25 2.45 2.13 -5.93
C THR A 25 1.78 2.60 -7.22
N PHE A 26 0.54 2.17 -7.48
CA PHE A 26 -0.20 2.60 -8.65
C PHE A 26 -0.44 4.12 -8.65
N LEU A 27 -0.90 4.69 -7.52
CA LEU A 27 -1.06 6.14 -7.37
C LEU A 27 0.26 6.88 -7.56
N ALA A 28 1.34 6.36 -6.99
CA ALA A 28 2.66 6.97 -7.12
C ALA A 28 3.21 6.89 -8.55
N MET A 29 2.92 5.81 -9.29
CA MET A 29 3.24 5.71 -10.72
C MET A 29 2.51 6.79 -11.54
N ILE A 30 1.23 7.05 -11.25
CA ILE A 30 0.49 8.12 -11.94
C ILE A 30 1.20 9.46 -11.74
N VAL A 31 1.58 9.78 -10.50
CA VAL A 31 2.32 11.02 -10.19
C VAL A 31 3.66 11.05 -10.92
N ALA A 32 4.43 9.95 -10.89
CA ALA A 32 5.72 9.86 -11.56
C ALA A 32 5.59 10.05 -13.09
N VAL A 33 4.58 9.46 -13.72
CA VAL A 33 4.30 9.61 -15.15
C VAL A 33 3.95 11.06 -15.49
N LEU A 34 3.08 11.70 -14.70
CA LEU A 34 2.71 13.11 -14.91
C LEU A 34 3.95 14.04 -14.82
N ILE A 35 4.81 13.83 -13.82
CA ILE A 35 6.06 14.58 -13.68
C ILE A 35 6.99 14.31 -14.86
N SER A 36 7.14 13.05 -15.27
CA SER A 36 8.02 12.68 -16.38
C SER A 36 7.59 13.34 -17.69
N LEU A 37 6.27 13.40 -17.94
CA LEU A 37 5.70 14.09 -19.10
C LEU A 37 5.92 15.60 -19.03
N LEU A 38 5.75 16.20 -17.85
CA LEU A 38 5.93 17.64 -17.64
C LEU A 38 7.38 18.10 -17.89
N PHE A 39 8.35 17.28 -17.47
CA PHE A 39 9.78 17.60 -17.58
C PHE A 39 10.47 16.94 -18.77
N GLN A 40 9.72 16.23 -19.63
CA GLN A 40 10.23 15.48 -20.79
C GLN A 40 11.46 14.62 -20.44
N THR A 41 11.38 13.90 -19.33
CA THR A 41 12.50 13.12 -18.77
C THR A 41 12.15 11.63 -18.67
N ASP A 42 13.16 10.80 -18.44
CA ASP A 42 13.00 9.35 -18.35
C ASP A 42 12.19 8.94 -17.12
N SER A 43 11.10 8.20 -17.38
CA SER A 43 10.14 7.80 -16.36
C SER A 43 10.73 6.90 -15.26
N SER A 44 11.74 6.09 -15.58
CA SER A 44 12.35 5.16 -14.63
C SER A 44 13.07 5.89 -13.49
N TRP A 45 13.80 6.96 -13.79
CA TRP A 45 14.50 7.76 -12.78
C TRP A 45 13.50 8.49 -11.87
N VAL A 46 12.48 9.11 -12.46
CA VAL A 46 11.43 9.81 -11.71
C VAL A 46 10.69 8.86 -10.78
N PHE A 47 10.38 7.65 -11.24
CA PHE A 47 9.75 6.67 -10.38
C PHE A 47 10.67 6.23 -9.22
N ILE A 48 11.97 6.01 -9.44
CA ILE A 48 12.89 5.61 -8.37
C ILE A 48 12.98 6.67 -7.27
N TRP A 49 13.07 7.95 -7.64
CA TRP A 49 13.30 9.04 -6.68
C TRP A 49 12.04 9.67 -6.11
N LEU A 50 10.96 9.68 -6.86
CA LEU A 50 9.69 10.30 -6.44
C LEU A 50 8.61 9.24 -6.22
N GLY A 51 8.38 8.39 -7.22
CA GLY A 51 7.30 7.39 -7.17
C GLY A 51 7.46 6.36 -6.05
N PHE A 52 8.65 5.78 -5.88
CA PHE A 52 8.89 4.77 -4.86
C PHE A 52 8.75 5.35 -3.45
N PRO A 53 9.39 6.48 -3.08
CA PRO A 53 9.14 7.13 -1.80
C PRO A 53 7.67 7.55 -1.60
N LEU A 54 6.99 8.06 -2.64
CA LEU A 54 5.56 8.37 -2.55
C LEU A 54 4.72 7.14 -2.22
N SER A 55 5.04 5.99 -2.81
CA SER A 55 4.29 4.76 -2.56
C SER A 55 4.38 4.31 -1.09
N TRP A 56 5.55 4.50 -0.46
CA TRP A 56 5.72 4.29 0.98
C TRP A 56 4.89 5.28 1.80
N ILE A 57 4.91 6.56 1.42
CA ILE A 57 4.15 7.61 2.11
C ILE A 57 2.65 7.32 2.04
N PHE A 58 2.12 6.98 0.85
CA PHE A 58 0.72 6.64 0.67
C PHE A 58 0.31 5.39 1.44
N ALA A 59 1.15 4.35 1.44
CA ALA A 59 0.88 3.13 2.19
C ALA A 59 0.83 3.41 3.71
N LEU A 60 1.82 4.14 4.23
CA LEU A 60 1.87 4.51 5.65
C LEU A 60 0.70 5.41 6.03
N TYR A 61 0.41 6.43 5.22
CA TYR A 61 -0.72 7.33 5.43
C TYR A 61 -2.03 6.54 5.51
N TRP A 62 -2.28 5.65 4.56
CA TRP A 62 -3.49 4.84 4.54
C TRP A 62 -3.60 3.96 5.79
N VAL A 63 -2.53 3.25 6.17
CA VAL A 63 -2.52 2.36 7.33
C VAL A 63 -2.78 3.13 8.62
N VAL A 64 -2.17 4.32 8.78
CA VAL A 64 -2.36 5.16 9.96
C VAL A 64 -3.78 5.74 9.99
N THR A 65 -4.29 6.27 8.88
CA THR A 65 -5.63 6.87 8.82
C THR A 65 -6.74 5.82 8.95
N ARG A 66 -6.49 4.58 8.55
CA ARG A 66 -7.46 3.47 8.59
C ARG A 66 -7.07 2.40 9.62
N TRP A 67 -6.36 2.78 10.68
CA TRP A 67 -5.84 1.84 11.66
C TRP A 67 -6.91 0.97 12.32
N ASP A 68 -8.08 1.54 12.61
CA ASP A 68 -9.17 0.77 13.22
C ASP A 68 -9.80 -0.22 12.24
N TYR A 69 -9.86 0.12 10.94
CA TYR A 69 -10.24 -0.83 9.89
C TYR A 69 -9.22 -1.97 9.78
N VAL A 70 -7.91 -1.67 9.83
CA VAL A 70 -6.86 -2.69 9.81
C VAL A 70 -7.02 -3.68 10.97
N LYS A 71 -7.28 -3.18 12.18
CA LYS A 71 -7.54 -4.04 13.35
C LYS A 71 -8.79 -4.89 13.16
N SER A 72 -9.90 -4.29 12.72
CA SER A 72 -11.16 -5.01 12.47
C SER A 72 -10.96 -6.12 11.43
N PHE A 73 -10.36 -5.79 10.29
CA PHE A 73 -10.08 -6.72 9.19
C PHE A 73 -9.22 -7.92 9.64
N ILE A 74 -8.14 -7.66 10.37
CA ILE A 74 -7.22 -8.69 10.85
C ILE A 74 -7.86 -9.54 11.97
N SER A 75 -8.68 -8.92 12.82
CA SER A 75 -9.35 -9.64 13.92
C SER A 75 -10.47 -10.57 13.44
N GLY A 76 -10.91 -10.43 12.18
CA GLY A 76 -12.04 -11.18 11.63
C GLY A 76 -13.38 -10.84 12.30
N ARG A 77 -13.42 -9.83 13.16
CA ARG A 77 -14.64 -9.19 13.62
C ARG A 77 -14.96 -8.11 12.60
N GLY A 78 -15.67 -8.51 11.55
CA GLY A 78 -16.62 -7.60 10.95
C GLY A 78 -17.55 -7.12 12.07
N GLU A 79 -17.94 -5.85 12.00
CA GLU A 79 -19.08 -5.36 12.77
C GLU A 79 -20.27 -6.33 12.65
#